data_AF-A0A0N1AIF5-F1
#
_entry.id   AF-A0A0N1AIF5-F1
#
_cell.length_a   1.000
_cell.length_b   1.000
_cell.length_c   1.000
_cell.angle_alpha   90.00
_cell.angle_beta   90.00
_cell.angle_gamma   90.00
#
_symmetry.space_group_name_H-M   'P 1'
#
loop_
_entity.id
_entity.type
_entity.pdbx_description
1 polymer ?
#
loop_
_entity_poly.entity_id
_entity_poly.type
_entity_poly.pdbx_seq_one_letter_code
_entity_poly.pdbx_strand_id
1 'polypeptide(L)'
;MKFKLIVIAATLALAGTAQAQTPAPAAAPAAPVSEAKKALVARVLQLQQPGVEAMARQLTEQPARQLLQRAGQALQGVPAERREALARDIEADVRKYADEATPIVVSRAVQLAPSTIGALLEERLTEDELREVIGILESPANRKFQALGADMQRAIGEKLVAETRGEIGPKVVALEQAVAARLQPPADAANAAKPKPAAKPAAPAKKP
;
A
#
# COMPACT_ATOMS: atom_id res chain seq x y z
N MET A 1 -21.09 -11.23 -18.13
CA MET A 1 -22.29 -10.42 -17.85
C MET A 1 -21.83 -9.08 -17.30
N LYS A 2 -22.10 -7.99 -18.02
CA LYS A 2 -21.73 -6.62 -17.64
C LYS A 2 -23.02 -5.83 -17.47
N PHE A 3 -23.34 -5.45 -16.24
CA PHE A 3 -24.44 -4.54 -15.96
C PHE A 3 -24.02 -3.12 -16.36
N LYS A 4 -24.63 -2.60 -17.42
CA LYS A 4 -24.54 -1.18 -17.78
C LYS A 4 -25.54 -0.41 -16.92
N LEU A 5 -25.03 0.42 -16.02
CA LEU A 5 -25.82 1.42 -15.32
C LEU A 5 -26.21 2.52 -16.33
N ILE A 6 -27.50 2.73 -16.50
CA ILE A 6 -28.07 3.78 -17.34
C ILE A 6 -27.95 5.10 -16.58
N VAL A 7 -27.22 6.05 -17.18
CA VAL A 7 -27.22 7.46 -16.81
C VAL A 7 -28.51 8.08 -17.36
N ILE A 8 -29.41 8.51 -16.47
CA ILE A 8 -30.50 9.42 -16.84
C ILE A 8 -30.05 10.83 -16.49
N ALA A 9 -29.65 11.56 -17.52
CA ALA A 9 -29.58 13.01 -17.50
C ALA A 9 -30.99 13.55 -17.76
N ALA A 10 -31.55 14.27 -16.79
CA ALA A 10 -32.77 15.05 -16.97
C ALA A 10 -32.45 16.51 -16.65
N THR A 11 -32.09 17.26 -17.69
CA THR A 11 -32.09 18.73 -17.69
C THR A 11 -33.51 19.23 -17.87
N LEU A 12 -34.08 19.85 -16.84
CA LEU A 12 -35.22 20.76 -16.96
C LEU A 12 -34.85 22.08 -16.28
N ALA A 13 -34.68 23.12 -17.10
CA ALA A 13 -34.61 24.50 -16.64
C ALA A 13 -36.03 25.06 -16.59
N LEU A 14 -36.39 25.79 -15.53
CA LEU A 14 -37.36 26.89 -15.54
C LEU A 14 -37.39 27.65 -14.20
N ALA A 15 -37.38 28.98 -14.35
CA ALA A 15 -37.94 30.01 -13.47
C ALA A 15 -37.28 30.29 -12.10
N GLY A 16 -36.68 31.48 -12.04
CA GLY A 16 -36.13 32.08 -10.84
C GLY A 16 -37.17 32.27 -9.73
N THR A 17 -36.81 31.75 -8.57
CA THR A 17 -37.17 32.36 -7.28
C THR A 17 -35.86 32.79 -6.64
N ALA A 18 -35.77 34.04 -6.24
CA ALA A 18 -34.62 34.58 -5.55
C ALA A 18 -34.47 33.86 -4.21
N GLN A 19 -33.62 32.82 -4.15
CA GLN A 19 -33.09 32.36 -2.88
C GLN A 19 -32.15 33.44 -2.39
N ALA A 20 -32.56 34.13 -1.31
CA ALA A 20 -31.63 34.84 -0.47
C ALA A 20 -30.53 33.86 -0.08
N GLN A 21 -29.35 34.01 -0.69
CA GLN A 21 -28.14 33.37 -0.22
C GLN A 21 -27.89 33.96 1.16
N THR A 22 -28.22 33.20 2.22
CA THR A 22 -27.62 33.46 3.53
C THR A 22 -26.11 33.48 3.30
N PRO A 23 -25.42 34.59 3.59
CA PRO A 23 -23.97 34.60 3.52
C PRO A 23 -23.48 33.45 4.40
N ALA A 24 -22.63 32.58 3.86
CA ALA A 24 -21.82 31.72 4.71
C ALA A 24 -21.21 32.64 5.78
N PRO A 25 -21.33 32.32 7.09
CA PRO A 25 -20.76 33.17 8.11
C PRO A 25 -19.30 33.41 7.73
N ALA A 26 -18.96 34.68 7.49
CA ALA A 26 -17.58 35.07 7.31
C ALA A 26 -16.82 34.46 8.49
N ALA A 27 -15.81 33.62 8.19
CA ALA A 27 -14.98 33.03 9.22
C ALA A 27 -14.52 34.18 10.12
N ALA A 28 -15.05 34.22 11.34
CA ALA A 28 -14.62 35.19 12.33
C ALA A 28 -13.09 35.04 12.44
N PRO A 29 -12.33 36.14 12.59
CA PRO A 29 -10.90 36.04 12.81
C PRO A 29 -10.67 35.03 13.92
N ALA A 30 -9.91 33.97 13.61
CA ALA A 30 -9.66 32.89 14.55
C ALA A 30 -9.20 33.52 15.87
N ALA A 31 -9.96 33.29 16.94
CA ALA A 31 -9.53 33.72 18.25
C ALA A 31 -8.12 33.15 18.49
N PRO A 32 -7.21 33.93 19.11
CA PRO A 32 -5.88 33.44 19.40
C PRO A 32 -5.98 32.10 20.14
N VAL A 33 -5.19 31.11 19.72
CA VAL A 33 -5.20 29.76 20.29
C VAL A 33 -5.01 29.86 21.80
N SER A 34 -6.01 29.40 22.55
CA SER A 34 -5.99 29.44 24.02
C SER A 34 -4.88 28.53 24.56
N GLU A 35 -4.33 28.88 25.72
CA GLU A 35 -3.37 28.01 26.43
C GLU A 35 -4.00 26.65 26.79
N ALA A 36 -5.30 26.61 27.06
CA ALA A 36 -6.04 25.37 27.29
C ALA A 36 -6.03 24.45 26.06
N LYS A 37 -6.26 25.01 24.87
CA LYS A 37 -6.21 24.28 23.60
C LYS A 37 -4.81 23.74 23.32
N LYS A 38 -3.76 24.54 23.55
CA LYS A 38 -2.36 24.10 23.41
C LYS A 38 -2.04 22.93 24.35
N ALA A 39 -2.49 22.98 25.60
CA ALA A 39 -2.30 21.90 26.55
C ALA A 39 -2.98 20.59 26.12
N LEU A 40 -4.20 20.68 25.58
CA LEU A 40 -4.91 19.52 25.02
C LEU A 40 -4.18 18.94 23.79
N VAL A 41 -3.72 19.80 22.88
CA VAL A 41 -2.93 19.37 21.71
C VAL A 41 -1.63 18.70 22.15
N ALA A 42 -0.90 19.28 23.11
CA ALA A 42 0.29 18.67 23.67
C ALA A 42 0.02 17.27 24.25
N ARG A 43 -1.13 17.10 24.94
CA ARG A 43 -1.55 15.79 25.45
C ARG A 43 -1.85 14.80 24.32
N VAL A 44 -2.55 15.21 23.26
CA VAL A 44 -2.77 14.36 22.09
C VAL A 44 -1.44 13.95 21.46
N LEU A 45 -0.51 14.89 21.27
CA LEU A 45 0.82 14.60 20.72
C LEU A 45 1.60 13.60 21.59
N GLN A 46 1.52 13.74 22.92
CA GLN A 46 2.14 12.79 23.84
C GLN A 46 1.55 11.38 23.69
N LEU A 47 0.22 11.27 23.61
CA LEU A 47 -0.47 9.98 23.41
C LEU A 47 -0.16 9.36 22.04
N GLN A 48 0.09 10.20 21.03
CA GLN A 48 0.42 9.80 19.67
C GLN A 48 1.93 9.63 19.43
N GLN A 49 2.78 9.95 20.41
CA GLN A 49 4.23 9.87 20.29
C GLN A 49 4.71 8.50 19.79
N PRO A 50 4.20 7.34 20.29
CA PRO A 50 4.60 6.04 19.76
C PRO A 50 4.35 5.88 18.25
N GLY A 51 3.28 6.49 17.73
CA GLY A 51 2.97 6.48 16.30
C GLY A 51 3.94 7.33 15.48
N VAL A 52 4.29 8.52 15.98
CA VAL A 52 5.30 9.40 15.35
C VAL A 52 6.67 8.72 15.30
N GLU A 53 7.06 8.08 16.41
CA GLU A 53 8.32 7.33 16.49
C GLU A 53 8.31 6.10 15.57
N ALA A 54 7.20 5.35 15.51
CA ALA A 54 7.08 4.20 14.62
C ALA A 54 7.17 4.61 13.14
N MET A 55 6.51 5.70 12.74
CA MET A 55 6.62 6.27 11.40
C MET A 55 8.07 6.64 11.08
N ALA A 56 8.75 7.32 11.99
CA ALA A 56 10.16 7.72 11.82
C ALA A 56 11.09 6.51 11.65
N ARG A 57 10.89 5.45 12.46
CA ARG A 57 11.61 4.17 12.32
C ARG A 57 11.36 3.54 10.95
N GLN A 58 10.10 3.47 10.52
CA GLN A 58 9.76 2.91 9.20
C GLN A 58 10.43 3.66 8.05
N LEU A 59 10.44 4.99 8.09
CA LEU A 59 11.11 5.82 7.08
C LEU A 59 12.62 5.58 7.05
N THR A 60 13.22 5.33 8.22
CA THR A 60 14.65 5.02 8.34
C THR A 60 14.95 3.61 7.82
N GLU A 61 14.12 2.63 8.13
CA GLU A 61 14.38 1.23 7.77
C GLU A 61 14.09 0.92 6.29
N GLN A 62 13.22 1.69 5.62
CA GLN A 62 12.79 1.39 4.26
C GLN A 62 13.95 1.32 3.25
N PRO A 63 14.90 2.27 3.20
CA PRO A 63 16.07 2.17 2.30
C PRO A 63 16.93 0.94 2.58
N ALA A 64 17.16 0.61 3.86
CA ALA A 64 17.94 -0.56 4.26
C ALA A 64 17.29 -1.87 3.81
N ARG A 65 15.96 -1.99 3.94
CA ARG A 65 15.21 -3.17 3.47
C ARG A 65 15.33 -3.35 1.95
N GLN A 66 15.28 -2.26 1.18
CA GLN A 66 15.47 -2.32 -0.28
C GLN A 66 16.88 -2.74 -0.65
N LEU A 67 17.88 -2.26 0.10
CA LEU A 67 19.27 -2.65 -0.11
C LEU A 67 19.48 -4.14 0.18
N LEU A 68 18.92 -4.66 1.27
CA LEU A 68 18.97 -6.09 1.60
C LEU A 68 18.34 -6.97 0.52
N GLN A 69 17.20 -6.57 -0.06
CA GLN A 69 16.57 -7.30 -1.16
C GLN A 69 17.47 -7.40 -2.39
N ARG A 70 18.12 -6.28 -2.77
CA ARG A 70 19.06 -6.25 -3.90
C ARG A 70 20.34 -7.04 -3.59
N ALA A 71 20.86 -6.91 -2.37
CA ALA A 71 22.00 -7.66 -1.89
C ALA A 71 21.73 -9.18 -1.94
N GLY A 72 20.55 -9.62 -1.53
CA GLY A 72 20.15 -11.03 -1.61
C GLY A 72 20.16 -11.59 -3.03
N GLN A 73 19.76 -10.78 -4.03
CA GLN A 73 19.85 -11.17 -5.45
C GLN A 73 21.30 -11.21 -5.92
N ALA A 74 22.11 -10.19 -5.58
CA ALA A 74 23.52 -10.13 -5.96
C ALA A 74 24.34 -11.29 -5.35
N LEU A 75 24.04 -11.68 -4.11
CA LEU A 75 24.68 -12.78 -3.40
C LEU A 75 24.49 -14.15 -4.11
N GLN A 76 23.46 -14.32 -4.94
CA GLN A 76 23.28 -15.55 -5.72
C GLN A 76 24.41 -15.76 -6.74
N GLY A 77 25.03 -14.68 -7.23
CA GLY A 77 26.17 -14.73 -8.14
C GLY A 77 27.54 -14.87 -7.45
N VAL A 78 27.59 -14.85 -6.12
CA VAL A 78 28.83 -14.94 -5.35
C VAL A 78 29.23 -16.42 -5.14
N PRO A 79 30.53 -16.79 -5.16
CA PRO A 79 30.97 -18.14 -4.80
C PRO A 79 30.47 -18.58 -3.42
N ALA A 80 30.07 -19.84 -3.29
CA ALA A 80 29.40 -20.35 -2.10
C ALA A 80 30.20 -20.12 -0.81
N GLU A 81 31.53 -20.24 -0.90
CA GLU A 81 32.49 -20.10 0.19
C GLU A 81 32.56 -18.67 0.74
N ARG A 82 32.11 -17.67 -0.06
CA ARG A 82 32.12 -16.25 0.33
C ARG A 82 30.73 -15.69 0.64
N ARG A 83 29.66 -16.38 0.23
CA ARG A 83 28.29 -15.90 0.39
C ARG A 83 27.92 -15.60 1.83
N GLU A 84 28.22 -16.51 2.75
CA GLU A 84 27.81 -16.34 4.16
C GLU A 84 28.54 -15.18 4.84
N ALA A 85 29.87 -15.10 4.66
CA ALA A 85 30.67 -14.00 5.21
C ALA A 85 30.18 -12.65 4.69
N LEU A 86 29.98 -12.53 3.37
CA LEU A 86 29.50 -11.29 2.77
C LEU A 86 28.06 -10.95 3.19
N ALA A 87 27.19 -11.94 3.36
CA ALA A 87 25.84 -11.73 3.89
C ALA A 87 25.87 -11.16 5.30
N ARG A 88 26.72 -11.70 6.18
CA ARG A 88 26.90 -11.19 7.56
C ARG A 88 27.45 -9.77 7.59
N ASP A 89 28.43 -9.46 6.74
CA ASP A 89 28.98 -8.10 6.64
C ASP A 89 27.91 -7.09 6.21
N ILE A 90 27.11 -7.44 5.21
CA ILE A 90 25.98 -6.62 4.74
C ILE A 90 24.93 -6.43 5.85
N GLU A 91 24.60 -7.49 6.59
CA GLU A 91 23.69 -7.39 7.74
C GLU A 91 24.23 -6.49 8.84
N ALA A 92 25.54 -6.57 9.12
CA ALA A 92 26.21 -5.73 10.11
C ALA A 92 26.19 -4.25 9.69
N ASP A 93 26.47 -3.94 8.43
CA ASP A 93 26.39 -2.58 7.88
C ASP A 93 24.97 -2.01 7.97
N VAL A 94 23.96 -2.82 7.65
CA VAL A 94 22.55 -2.41 7.76
C VAL A 94 22.15 -2.15 9.21
N ARG A 95 22.60 -2.99 10.15
CA ARG A 95 22.37 -2.77 11.58
C ARG A 95 23.03 -1.48 12.05
N LYS A 96 24.30 -1.26 11.68
CA LYS A 96 25.03 -0.03 12.00
C LYS A 96 24.30 1.21 11.48
N TYR A 97 23.84 1.18 10.23
CA TYR A 97 23.03 2.25 9.67
C TYR A 97 21.76 2.50 10.50
N ALA A 98 21.03 1.45 10.88
CA ALA A 98 19.82 1.60 11.68
C ALA A 98 20.11 2.19 13.07
N ASP A 99 21.17 1.74 13.73
CA ASP A 99 21.58 2.21 15.06
C ASP A 99 21.99 3.70 15.04
N GLU A 100 22.65 4.15 13.98
CA GLU A 100 23.07 5.54 13.80
C GLU A 100 21.91 6.45 13.34
N ALA A 101 21.13 6.01 12.34
CA ALA A 101 20.15 6.86 11.68
C ALA A 101 18.82 6.95 12.43
N THR A 102 18.36 5.86 13.06
CA THR A 102 17.06 5.81 13.73
C THR A 102 16.91 6.89 14.81
N PRO A 103 17.83 7.05 15.78
CA PRO A 103 17.67 8.07 16.81
C PRO A 103 17.63 9.49 16.24
N ILE A 104 18.36 9.77 15.16
CA ILE A 104 18.37 11.07 14.48
C ILE A 104 16.98 11.38 13.90
N VAL A 105 16.43 10.45 13.12
CA VAL A 105 15.14 10.64 12.44
C VAL A 105 13.99 10.66 13.44
N VAL A 106 14.01 9.79 14.45
CA VAL A 106 13.02 9.77 15.55
C VAL A 106 13.05 11.09 16.33
N SER A 107 14.24 11.55 16.75
CA SER A 107 14.38 12.82 17.46
C SER A 107 13.83 13.98 16.64
N ARG A 108 14.16 14.02 15.34
CA ARG A 108 13.67 15.08 14.45
C ARG A 108 12.16 15.03 14.26
N ALA A 109 11.57 13.84 14.12
CA ALA A 109 10.12 13.68 14.00
C ALA A 109 9.39 14.18 15.25
N VAL A 110 9.87 13.83 16.45
CA VAL A 110 9.29 14.30 17.72
C VAL A 110 9.42 15.82 17.86
N GLN A 111 10.57 16.40 17.49
CA GLN A 111 10.77 17.86 17.51
C GLN A 111 9.85 18.61 16.53
N LEU A 112 9.58 18.03 15.37
CA LEU A 112 8.72 18.64 14.34
C LEU A 112 7.23 18.47 14.64
N ALA A 113 6.84 17.50 15.45
CA ALA A 113 5.43 17.17 15.69
C ALA A 113 4.60 18.37 16.19
N PRO A 114 5.05 19.21 17.14
CA PRO A 114 4.27 20.38 17.58
C PRO A 114 4.01 21.40 16.45
N SER A 115 5.02 21.74 15.67
CA SER A 115 4.87 22.75 14.59
C SER A 115 4.19 22.22 13.33
N THR A 116 3.93 20.91 13.25
CA THR A 116 3.29 20.28 12.09
C THR A 116 1.93 19.70 12.47
N ILE A 117 1.94 18.57 13.18
CA ILE A 117 0.73 17.91 13.66
C ILE A 117 0.01 18.80 14.68
N GLY A 118 0.74 19.40 15.61
CA GLY A 118 0.15 20.28 16.63
C GLY A 118 -0.56 21.47 16.01
N ALA A 119 0.09 22.18 15.08
CA ALA A 119 -0.52 23.27 14.32
C ALA A 119 -1.81 22.84 13.58
N LEU A 120 -1.80 21.66 12.95
CA LEU A 120 -2.99 21.10 12.30
C LEU A 120 -4.12 20.81 13.30
N LEU A 121 -3.80 20.26 14.47
CA LEU A 121 -4.80 19.99 15.51
C LEU A 121 -5.38 21.29 16.08
N GLU A 122 -4.54 22.32 16.28
CA GLU A 122 -4.98 23.64 16.73
C GLU A 122 -5.87 24.35 15.70
N GLU A 123 -5.62 24.17 14.40
CA GLU A 123 -6.43 24.75 13.33
C GLU A 123 -7.76 24.00 13.14
N ARG A 124 -7.74 22.66 13.26
CA ARG A 124 -8.83 21.81 12.77
C ARG A 124 -9.76 21.26 13.83
N LEU A 125 -9.33 21.18 15.08
CA LEU A 125 -10.16 20.65 16.17
C LEU A 125 -10.49 21.74 17.17
N THR A 126 -11.65 21.63 17.80
CA THR A 126 -12.04 22.43 18.97
C THR A 126 -11.48 21.83 20.26
N GLU A 127 -11.54 22.57 21.37
CA GLU A 127 -11.11 22.03 22.67
C GLU A 127 -11.94 20.80 23.09
N ASP A 128 -13.25 20.80 22.80
CA ASP A 128 -14.13 19.69 23.17
C ASP A 128 -13.83 18.43 22.36
N GLU A 129 -13.60 18.56 21.05
CA GLU A 129 -13.17 17.44 20.21
C GLU A 129 -11.81 16.90 20.64
N LEU A 130 -10.86 17.76 21.02
CA LEU A 130 -9.57 17.33 21.55
C LEU A 130 -9.72 16.53 22.86
N ARG A 131 -10.63 16.94 23.75
CA ARG A 131 -10.94 16.19 24.98
C ARG A 131 -11.54 14.82 24.67
N GLU A 132 -12.46 14.75 23.71
CA GLU A 132 -13.05 13.48 23.26
C GLU A 132 -11.99 12.54 22.69
N VAL A 133 -11.12 13.06 21.81
CA VAL A 133 -9.98 12.30 21.25
C VAL A 133 -9.08 11.77 22.36
N ILE A 134 -8.70 12.60 23.34
CA ILE A 134 -7.89 12.17 24.49
C ILE A 134 -8.60 11.05 25.25
N GLY A 135 -9.89 11.19 25.54
CA GLY A 135 -10.67 10.16 26.23
C GLY A 135 -10.65 8.81 25.51
N ILE A 136 -10.77 8.81 24.18
CA ILE A 136 -10.67 7.61 23.35
C ILE A 136 -9.27 7.00 23.41
N LEU A 137 -8.22 7.83 23.28
CA LEU A 137 -6.82 7.38 23.27
C LEU A 137 -6.39 6.80 24.63
N GLU A 138 -6.87 7.37 25.73
CA GLU A 138 -6.55 6.91 27.07
C GLU A 138 -7.39 5.70 27.51
N SER A 139 -8.54 5.47 26.87
CA SER A 139 -9.46 4.38 27.20
C SER A 139 -8.77 3.00 27.18
N PRO A 140 -8.71 2.31 28.33
CA PRO A 140 -8.18 0.94 28.40
C PRO A 140 -9.01 -0.04 27.58
N ALA A 141 -10.33 0.17 27.53
CA ALA A 141 -11.24 -0.64 26.72
C ALA A 141 -10.93 -0.50 25.23
N ASN A 142 -10.68 0.73 24.76
CA ASN A 142 -10.28 0.98 23.38
C ASN A 142 -8.93 0.33 23.05
N ARG A 143 -7.93 0.43 23.95
CA ARG A 143 -6.63 -0.24 23.78
C ARG A 143 -6.77 -1.76 23.70
N LYS A 144 -7.60 -2.37 24.57
CA LYS A 144 -7.90 -3.80 24.53
C LYS A 144 -8.59 -4.19 23.21
N PHE A 145 -9.55 -3.40 22.75
CA PHE A 145 -10.25 -3.63 21.48
C PHE A 145 -9.28 -3.61 20.29
N GLN A 146 -8.36 -2.65 20.23
CA GLN A 146 -7.33 -2.59 19.19
C GLN A 146 -6.41 -3.82 19.21
N ALA A 147 -5.97 -4.25 20.40
CA ALA A 147 -5.12 -5.43 20.55
C ALA A 147 -5.80 -6.73 20.08
N LEU A 148 -7.14 -6.82 20.18
CA LEU A 148 -7.91 -7.96 19.68
C LEU A 148 -8.00 -8.01 18.15
N GLY A 149 -7.55 -6.98 17.41
CA GLY A 149 -7.69 -6.89 15.96
C GLY A 149 -7.13 -8.11 15.21
N ALA A 150 -5.92 -8.56 15.55
CA ALA A 150 -5.29 -9.71 14.91
C ALA A 150 -6.05 -11.03 15.21
N ASP A 151 -6.56 -11.18 16.43
CA ASP A 151 -7.32 -12.36 16.82
C ASP A 151 -8.68 -12.41 16.13
N MET A 152 -9.37 -11.27 16.03
CA MET A 152 -10.62 -11.16 15.27
C MET A 152 -10.42 -11.47 13.79
N GLN A 153 -9.33 -10.96 13.17
CA GLN A 153 -8.97 -11.27 11.78
C GLN A 153 -8.68 -12.76 11.58
N ARG A 154 -7.93 -13.38 12.51
CA ARG A 154 -7.67 -14.82 12.47
C ARG A 154 -8.97 -15.62 12.56
N ALA A 155 -9.82 -15.29 13.52
CA ALA A 155 -11.08 -16.01 13.76
C ALA A 155 -12.01 -16.00 12.53
N ILE A 156 -12.20 -14.83 11.90
CA ILE A 156 -13.01 -14.76 10.68
C ILE A 156 -12.32 -15.43 9.49
N GLY A 157 -10.99 -15.30 9.37
CA GLY A 157 -10.21 -15.88 8.28
C GLY A 157 -10.25 -17.41 8.28
N GLU A 158 -10.05 -18.04 9.44
CA GLU A 158 -10.10 -19.49 9.60
C GLU A 158 -11.47 -20.05 9.18
N LYS A 159 -12.55 -19.43 9.67
CA LYS A 159 -13.91 -19.86 9.34
C LYS A 159 -14.25 -19.62 7.87
N LEU A 160 -13.88 -18.46 7.32
CA LEU A 160 -14.12 -18.12 5.93
C LEU A 160 -13.42 -19.10 4.98
N VAL A 161 -12.16 -19.46 5.25
CA VAL A 161 -11.44 -20.46 4.44
C VAL A 161 -12.11 -21.82 4.55
N ALA A 162 -12.49 -22.24 5.74
CA ALA A 162 -13.14 -23.53 5.95
C ALA A 162 -14.44 -23.64 5.15
N GLU A 163 -15.27 -22.59 5.16
CA GLU A 163 -16.57 -22.58 4.47
C GLU A 163 -16.44 -22.39 2.95
N THR A 164 -15.46 -21.63 2.46
CA THR A 164 -15.34 -21.29 1.03
C THR A 164 -14.44 -22.23 0.21
N ARG A 165 -13.64 -23.08 0.85
CA ARG A 165 -12.66 -23.96 0.16
C ARG A 165 -13.29 -24.80 -0.96
N GLY A 166 -14.49 -25.35 -0.72
CA GLY A 166 -15.19 -26.19 -1.70
C GLY A 166 -15.60 -25.44 -2.97
N GLU A 167 -15.96 -24.16 -2.85
CA GLU A 167 -16.40 -23.33 -3.98
C GLU A 167 -15.24 -22.65 -4.72
N ILE A 168 -14.20 -22.26 -3.98
CA ILE A 168 -13.06 -21.51 -4.53
C ILE A 168 -11.99 -22.43 -5.10
N GLY A 169 -11.75 -23.61 -4.50
CA GLY A 169 -10.74 -24.56 -4.97
C GLY A 169 -10.80 -24.85 -6.48
N PRO A 170 -11.96 -25.24 -7.03
CA PRO A 170 -12.10 -25.49 -8.47
C PRO A 170 -11.80 -24.26 -9.34
N LYS A 171 -12.11 -23.05 -8.86
CA LYS A 171 -11.87 -21.80 -9.60
C LYS A 171 -10.38 -21.46 -9.65
N VAL A 172 -9.63 -21.74 -8.58
CA VAL A 172 -8.17 -21.58 -8.54
C VAL A 172 -7.50 -22.51 -9.55
N VAL A 173 -7.88 -23.79 -9.57
CA VAL A 173 -7.36 -24.77 -10.55
C VAL A 173 -7.64 -24.31 -11.98
N ALA A 174 -8.86 -23.83 -12.26
CA ALA A 174 -9.21 -23.32 -13.58
C ALA A 174 -8.35 -22.12 -13.99
N LEU A 175 -8.03 -21.22 -13.05
CA LEU A 175 -7.14 -20.09 -13.29
C LEU A 175 -5.71 -20.55 -13.58
N GLU A 176 -5.17 -21.48 -12.79
CA GLU A 176 -3.82 -22.03 -12.99
C GLU A 176 -3.68 -22.64 -14.39
N GLN A 177 -4.68 -23.43 -14.83
CA GLN A 177 -4.71 -24.00 -16.17
C GLN A 177 -4.75 -22.92 -17.26
N ALA A 178 -5.56 -21.88 -17.08
CA ALA A 178 -5.67 -20.78 -18.03
C ALA A 178 -4.36 -19.97 -18.14
N VAL A 179 -3.64 -19.78 -17.03
CA VAL A 179 -2.33 -19.11 -17.03
C VAL A 179 -1.27 -19.99 -17.69
N ALA A 180 -1.21 -21.29 -17.34
CA ALA A 180 -0.28 -22.23 -17.95
C ALA A 180 -0.45 -22.29 -19.48
N ALA A 181 -1.69 -22.35 -19.97
CA ALA A 181 -1.98 -22.35 -21.40
C ALA A 181 -1.49 -21.08 -22.13
N ARG A 182 -1.47 -19.93 -21.46
CA ARG A 182 -0.99 -18.65 -22.04
C ARG A 182 0.53 -18.50 -22.02
N LEU A 183 1.19 -19.18 -21.10
CA LEU A 183 2.65 -19.18 -20.97
C LEU A 183 3.31 -20.26 -21.85
N GLN A 184 2.53 -21.17 -22.42
CA GLN A 184 3.02 -22.08 -23.46
C GLN A 184 3.44 -21.25 -24.69
N PRO A 185 4.65 -21.46 -25.23
CA PRO A 185 5.04 -20.81 -26.48
C PRO A 185 4.11 -21.28 -27.62
N PRO A 186 3.77 -20.42 -28.59
CA PRO A 186 2.96 -20.82 -29.73
C PRO A 186 3.64 -22.00 -30.45
N ALA A 187 2.94 -23.12 -30.54
CA ALA A 187 3.38 -24.28 -31.30
C ALA A 187 3.20 -23.99 -32.79
N ASP A 188 4.19 -23.34 -33.41
CA ASP A 188 4.46 -23.42 -34.84
C ASP A 188 5.88 -22.92 -35.16
N ALA A 189 6.87 -23.79 -34.94
CA ALA A 189 8.17 -23.71 -35.60
C ALA A 189 8.84 -25.08 -35.78
N ALA A 190 8.08 -26.19 -35.78
CA ALA A 190 8.65 -27.53 -35.90
C ALA A 190 8.01 -28.43 -36.97
N ASN A 191 7.10 -27.92 -37.82
CA ASN A 191 6.58 -28.70 -38.96
C ASN A 191 6.81 -28.08 -40.35
N ALA A 192 7.53 -26.96 -40.43
CA ALA A 192 7.95 -26.36 -41.69
C ALA A 192 9.35 -26.84 -42.13
N ALA A 193 9.61 -28.15 -42.10
CA ALA A 193 10.81 -28.72 -42.73
C ALA A 193 10.62 -30.21 -43.06
N LYS A 194 9.69 -30.54 -43.96
CA LYS A 194 9.84 -31.74 -44.79
C LYS A 194 10.18 -31.31 -46.22
N PRO A 195 11.38 -31.63 -46.74
CA PRO A 195 11.72 -31.28 -48.11
C PRO A 195 10.91 -32.16 -49.07
N LYS A 196 10.26 -31.52 -50.04
CA LYS A 196 9.56 -32.18 -51.15
C LYS A 196 10.60 -32.71 -52.16
N PRO A 197 10.49 -33.94 -52.69
CA PRO A 197 11.41 -34.42 -53.71
C PRO A 197 11.24 -33.65 -55.02
N ALA A 198 12.35 -33.25 -55.64
CA ALA A 198 12.40 -32.52 -56.89
C ALA A 198 11.89 -33.38 -58.08
N ALA A 199 10.99 -32.81 -58.88
CA ALA A 199 10.54 -33.39 -60.14
C ALA A 199 11.55 -33.09 -61.27
N LYS A 200 11.77 -34.10 -62.13
CA LYS A 200 12.72 -34.12 -63.25
C LYS A 200 12.27 -33.17 -64.40
N PRO A 201 13.17 -32.55 -65.17
CA PRO A 201 12.79 -31.58 -66.21
C PRO A 201 12.26 -32.26 -67.48
N ALA A 202 11.25 -31.66 -68.11
CA ALA A 202 10.72 -32.06 -69.42
C ALA A 202 11.59 -31.49 -70.57
N ALA A 203 11.81 -32.33 -71.59
CA ALA A 203 12.57 -32.00 -72.81
C ALA A 203 11.77 -31.14 -73.80
N PRO A 204 12.43 -30.39 -74.71
CA PRO A 204 11.80 -29.29 -75.45
C PRO A 204 11.11 -29.72 -76.75
N ALA A 205 10.14 -28.90 -77.15
CA ALA A 205 9.29 -29.02 -78.32
C ALA A 205 10.06 -28.97 -79.66
N LYS A 206 9.51 -29.65 -80.68
CA LYS A 206 9.73 -29.32 -82.09
C LYS A 206 8.39 -29.30 -82.84
N LYS A 207 8.15 -28.19 -83.53
CA LYS A 207 7.18 -27.99 -84.61
C LYS A 207 7.91 -28.22 -85.96
N PRO A 208 7.23 -28.36 -87.12
CA PRO A 208 6.17 -27.47 -87.64
C PRO A 208 4.76 -28.05 -87.69
#